data_AF-A0A429TF68-F1
#
_entry.id   AF-A0A429TF68-F1
#
_cell.length_a   1.000
_cell.length_b   1.000
_cell.length_c   1.000
_cell.angle_alpha   90.00
_cell.angle_beta   90.00
_cell.angle_gamma   90.00
#
_symmetry.space_group_name_H-M   'P 1'
#
loop_
_entity.id
_entity.type
_entity.pdbx_description
1 polymer ?
#
loop_
_entity_poly.entity_id
_entity_poly.type
_entity_poly.pdbx_seq_one_letter_code
_entity_poly.pdbx_strand_id
1 'polypeptide(L)' 'MTEALRLIPRAEAKLAAKDFKSDQEVRWCPGCGDYAVLAAVQGFMPELGLAKENIVFVS' A
#
# COMPACT_ATOMS: atom_id res chain seq x y z
N MET A 1 7.90 1.54 16.00
CA MET A 1 7.73 2.64 15.02
C MET A 1 9.12 3.02 14.53
N THR A 2 9.44 2.74 13.27
CA THR A 2 10.75 3.00 12.67
C THR A 2 11.08 4.49 12.74
N GLU A 3 12.26 4.82 13.25
CA GLU A 3 12.73 6.20 13.43
C GLU A 3 12.68 7.02 12.13
N ALA A 4 12.87 6.34 10.99
CA ALA A 4 12.83 6.92 9.65
C ALA A 4 11.49 7.60 9.27
N LEU A 5 10.36 7.27 9.92
CA LEU A 5 9.03 7.77 9.53
C LEU A 5 8.43 8.75 10.55
N ARG A 6 9.25 9.31 11.45
CA ARG A 6 8.77 10.15 12.55
C ARG A 6 8.14 11.47 12.11
N LEU A 7 8.61 12.05 11.00
CA LEU A 7 8.20 13.38 10.52
C LEU A 7 7.06 13.34 9.48
N ILE A 8 6.58 12.15 9.11
CA ILE A 8 5.54 12.01 8.08
C ILE A 8 4.15 12.05 8.74
N PRO A 9 3.21 12.89 8.24
CA PRO A 9 1.85 12.94 8.76
C PRO A 9 1.13 11.58 8.71
N ARG A 10 0.38 11.30 9.78
CA ARG A 10 -0.38 10.06 9.96
C ARG A 10 -1.77 10.18 9.35
N ALA A 11 -2.37 9.03 9.04
CA ALA A 11 -3.76 9.00 8.58
C ALA A 11 -4.71 9.45 9.70
N GLU A 12 -5.73 10.24 9.35
CA GLU A 12 -6.78 10.68 10.29
C GLU A 12 -7.75 9.54 10.67
N ALA A 13 -7.86 8.52 9.81
CA ALA A 13 -8.71 7.36 10.00
C ALA A 13 -7.93 6.06 9.78
N LYS A 14 -8.46 4.96 10.33
CA LYS A 14 -7.89 3.62 10.11
C LYS A 14 -8.06 3.22 8.66
N LEU A 15 -6.95 3.04 7.96
CA LEU A 15 -6.91 2.52 6.59
C LEU A 15 -7.03 0.98 6.61
N ALA A 16 -7.51 0.43 5.50
CA ALA A 16 -7.61 -0.99 5.21
C ALA A 16 -6.96 -1.32 3.87
N ALA A 17 -6.65 -2.60 3.63
CA ALA A 17 -5.99 -3.03 2.40
C ALA A 17 -6.73 -2.60 1.11
N LYS A 18 -8.07 -2.49 1.17
CA LYS A 18 -8.89 -2.00 0.06
C LYS A 18 -8.56 -0.57 -0.36
N ASP A 19 -8.11 0.28 0.57
CA ASP A 19 -7.83 1.69 0.31
C ASP A 19 -6.54 1.86 -0.50
N PHE A 20 -5.70 0.80 -0.57
CA PHE A 20 -4.47 0.72 -1.36
C PHE A 20 -4.64 -0.07 -2.66
N LYS A 21 -5.86 -0.48 -3.01
CA LYS A 21 -6.16 -1.10 -4.30
C LYS A 21 -6.41 -0.04 -5.37
N SER A 22 -5.84 -0.27 -6.56
CA SER A 22 -6.17 0.47 -7.76
C SER A 22 -7.49 -0.04 -8.33
N ASP A 23 -8.23 0.83 -9.00
CA ASP A 23 -9.40 0.49 -9.82
C ASP A 23 -9.01 -0.05 -11.21
N GLN A 24 -7.72 -0.01 -11.54
CA GLN A 24 -7.19 -0.55 -12.78
C GLN A 24 -7.18 -2.08 -12.76
N GLU A 25 -7.56 -2.66 -13.90
CA GLU A 25 -7.47 -4.10 -14.12
C GLU A 25 -6.01 -4.55 -14.21
N VAL A 26 -5.67 -5.62 -13.48
CA VAL A 26 -4.36 -6.25 -13.53
C VAL A 26 -4.26 -7.18 -14.74
N ARG A 27 -3.40 -6.83 -15.70
CA ARG A 27 -3.23 -7.53 -16.98
C ARG A 27 -2.11 -8.58 -16.99
N TRP A 28 -1.72 -9.10 -15.82
CA TRP A 28 -0.69 -10.11 -15.71
C TRP A 28 -1.17 -11.49 -16.15
N CYS A 29 -0.23 -12.38 -16.49
CA CYS A 29 -0.55 -13.75 -16.87
C CYS A 29 -1.16 -14.53 -15.69
N PRO A 30 -2.11 -15.45 -15.94
CA PRO A 30 -2.67 -16.28 -14.87
C PRO A 30 -1.55 -17.10 -14.20
N GLY A 31 -1.51 -17.04 -12.86
CA GLY A 31 -0.45 -17.68 -12.06
C GLY A 31 0.83 -16.85 -11.87
N CYS A 32 0.88 -15.60 -12.36
CA CYS A 32 2.04 -14.72 -12.13
C CYS A 32 2.29 -14.51 -10.62
N GLY A 33 3.56 -14.59 -10.20
CA GLY A 33 3.95 -14.34 -8.81
C GLY A 33 3.69 -12.90 -8.35
N ASP A 34 3.61 -11.95 -9.28
CA ASP A 34 3.38 -10.53 -8.96
C ASP A 34 2.03 -10.28 -8.28
N TYR A 35 1.03 -11.15 -8.50
CA TYR A 35 -0.24 -11.10 -7.75
C TYR A 35 -0.01 -11.22 -6.24
N ALA A 36 0.91 -12.09 -5.83
CA ALA A 36 1.26 -12.27 -4.42
C ALA A 36 2.02 -11.05 -3.88
N VAL A 37 2.96 -10.51 -4.67
CA VAL A 37 3.71 -9.29 -4.30
C VAL A 37 2.75 -8.11 -4.11
N LEU A 38 1.84 -7.89 -5.06
CA LEU A 38 0.84 -6.82 -4.99
C LEU A 38 -0.06 -6.96 -3.77
N ALA A 39 -0.56 -8.18 -3.51
CA ALA A 39 -1.42 -8.45 -2.35
C ALA A 39 -0.70 -8.20 -1.02
N ALA A 40 0.57 -8.61 -0.91
CA ALA A 40 1.38 -8.39 0.27
C ALA A 40 1.63 -6.90 0.53
N VAL A 41 2.00 -6.15 -0.52
CA VAL A 41 2.18 -4.69 -0.43
C VAL A 41 0.89 -4.00 0.03
N GLN A 42 -0.23 -4.28 -0.64
CA GLN A 42 -1.53 -3.69 -0.29
C GLN A 42 -1.99 -4.05 1.13
N GLY A 43 -1.68 -5.26 1.61
CA GLY A 43 -1.98 -5.70 2.97
C GLY A 43 -1.13 -5.03 4.05
N PHE A 44 0.15 -4.74 3.73
CA PHE A 44 1.10 -4.15 4.67
C PHE A 44 0.95 -2.63 4.81
N MET A 45 0.58 -1.90 3.76
CA MET A 45 0.49 -0.42 3.79
C MET A 45 -0.34 0.17 4.94
N PRO A 46 -1.52 -0.38 5.30
CA PRO A 46 -2.27 0.10 6.47
C PRO A 46 -1.49 0.08 7.78
N GLU A 47 -0.55 -0.85 7.96
CA GLU A 47 0.24 -1.01 9.18
C GLU A 47 1.23 0.12 9.40
N LEU A 48 1.60 0.86 8.34
CA LEU A 48 2.47 2.03 8.45
C LEU A 48 1.76 3.21 9.12
N GLY A 49 0.42 3.27 9.10
CA GLY A 49 -0.37 4.34 9.68
C GLY A 49 -0.11 5.73 9.07
N LEU A 50 0.43 5.79 7.85
CA LEU A 50 0.69 7.03 7.12
C LEU A 50 -0.54 7.44 6.30
N ALA A 51 -0.74 8.73 6.13
CA ALA A 51 -1.76 9.23 5.20
C ALA A 51 -1.41 8.80 3.75
N LYS A 52 -2.42 8.43 2.96
CA LYS A 52 -2.23 7.80 1.64
C LYS A 52 -1.52 8.75 0.66
N GLU A 53 -1.82 10.03 0.74
CA GLU A 53 -1.21 11.11 -0.04
C GLU A 53 0.29 11.29 0.22
N ASN A 54 0.83 10.72 1.30
CA ASN A 54 2.26 10.72 1.61
C ASN A 54 2.99 9.48 1.07
N ILE A 55 2.32 8.62 0.31
CA ILE A 55 2.89 7.39 -0.27
C ILE A 55 2.85 7.47 -1.79
N VAL A 56 3.99 7.22 -2.43
CA VAL A 56 4.11 7.14 -3.89
C VAL A 56 4.72 5.80 -4.30
N PHE A 57 4.14 5.19 -5.33
CA PHE A 57 4.71 4.03 -6.00
C PHE A 57 5.39 4.49 -7.29
N VAL A 58 6.67 4.20 -7.44
CA VAL A 58 7.47 4.53 -8.64
C VAL A 58 7.92 3.22 -9.26
N SER A 59 7.70 3.07 -10.56
CA SER A 59 7.97 1.87 -11.35
C SER A 59 8.55 2.23 -12.70
#